data_AF-A0A7E4ULX9-F1
#
_entry.id   AF-A0A7E4ULX9-F1
#
_cell.length_a   1.000
_cell.length_b   1.000
_cell.length_c   1.000
_cell.angle_alpha   90.00
_cell.angle_beta   90.00
_cell.angle_gamma   90.00
#
_symmetry.space_group_name_H-M   'P 1'
#
loop_
_entity.id
_entity.type
_entity.pdbx_description
1 polymer ?
#
loop_
_entity_poly.entity_id
_entity_poly.type
_entity_poly.pdbx_seq_one_letter_code
_entity_poly.pdbx_strand_id
1 'polypeptide(L)'
;MGSFLDDVLCGCLTVGFAGIFLAFYVVILLVLKIRHDKFNAPIYEQMFNMGITDCIQLFLHVLGGVCSLAQFDIPPDVNKVVEKLVLVLI
;
A
#
# COMPACT_ATOMS: atom_id res chain seq x y z
N MET A 1 29.32 -7.09 -0.95
CA MET A 1 28.53 -7.85 -1.94
C MET A 1 27.23 -8.44 -1.35
N GLY A 2 27.13 -8.65 -0.02
CA GLY A 2 25.87 -9.06 0.63
C GLY A 2 24.76 -7.99 0.59
N SER A 3 25.07 -6.74 0.96
CA SER A 3 24.06 -5.67 1.10
C SER A 3 23.23 -5.40 -0.16
N PHE A 4 23.86 -5.39 -1.34
CA PHE A 4 23.16 -5.11 -2.60
C PHE A 4 22.12 -6.19 -2.95
N LEU A 5 22.45 -7.46 -2.73
CA LEU A 5 21.53 -8.56 -3.01
C LEU A 5 20.34 -8.51 -2.04
N ASP A 6 20.60 -8.16 -0.78
CA ASP A 6 19.58 -8.02 0.26
C ASP A 6 18.61 -6.87 -0.05
N ASP A 7 19.11 -5.72 -0.50
CA ASP A 7 18.29 -4.54 -0.87
C ASP A 7 17.40 -4.83 -2.09
N VAL A 8 17.95 -5.50 -3.10
CA VAL A 8 17.19 -5.88 -4.31
C VAL A 8 16.14 -6.94 -3.98
N LEU A 9 16.50 -7.95 -3.17
CA LEU A 9 15.54 -8.97 -2.75
C LEU A 9 14.41 -8.37 -1.92
N CYS A 10 14.74 -7.49 -0.98
CA CYS A 10 13.76 -6.75 -0.17
C CYS A 10 12.80 -5.96 -1.06
N GLY A 11 13.34 -5.14 -1.97
CA GLY A 11 12.52 -4.35 -2.90
C GLY A 11 11.60 -5.20 -3.77
N CYS A 12 12.09 -6.32 -4.33
CA CYS A 12 11.29 -7.24 -5.12
C CYS A 12 10.14 -7.87 -4.33
N LEU A 13 10.41 -8.33 -3.10
CA LEU A 13 9.39 -8.93 -2.24
C LEU A 13 8.35 -7.88 -1.82
N THR A 14 8.78 -6.68 -1.42
CA THR A 14 7.87 -5.60 -1.04
C THR A 14 6.95 -5.21 -2.19
N VAL A 15 7.50 -4.97 -3.39
CA VAL A 15 6.69 -4.63 -4.57
C VAL A 15 5.76 -5.77 -4.96
N GLY A 16 6.25 -7.01 -4.95
CA GLY A 16 5.46 -8.18 -5.32
C GLY A 16 4.26 -8.40 -4.41
N PHE A 17 4.49 -8.50 -3.10
CA PHE A 17 3.40 -8.71 -2.14
C PHE A 17 2.45 -7.52 -2.08
N ALA A 18 2.97 -6.29 -1.95
CA ALA A 18 2.12 -5.11 -1.83
C ALA A 18 1.28 -4.89 -3.11
N GLY A 19 1.86 -5.15 -4.29
CA GLY A 19 1.14 -5.07 -5.56
C GLY A 19 -0.01 -6.08 -5.67
N ILE A 20 0.21 -7.33 -5.25
CA ILE A 20 -0.83 -8.37 -5.26
C ILE A 20 -1.99 -7.99 -4.32
N PHE A 21 -1.68 -7.59 -3.09
CA PHE A 21 -2.72 -7.17 -2.14
C PHE A 21 -3.46 -5.91 -2.63
N LEU A 22 -2.74 -4.94 -3.21
CA LEU A 22 -3.35 -3.73 -3.77
C LEU A 22 -4.37 -4.09 -4.86
N ALA A 23 -4.02 -5.02 -5.75
CA ALA A 23 -4.95 -5.48 -6.79
C ALA A 23 -6.23 -6.11 -6.19
N PHE A 24 -6.09 -6.95 -5.16
CA PHE A 24 -7.24 -7.53 -4.47
C PHE A 24 -8.14 -6.46 -3.82
N TYR A 25 -7.55 -5.51 -3.10
CA TYR A 25 -8.30 -4.43 -2.45
C TYR A 25 -9.01 -3.53 -3.45
N VAL A 26 -8.39 -3.20 -4.58
CA VAL A 26 -9.03 -2.44 -5.65
C VAL A 26 -10.25 -3.20 -6.20
N VAL A 27 -10.15 -4.52 -6.41
CA VAL A 27 -11.31 -5.33 -6.85
C VAL A 27 -12.42 -5.32 -5.80
N ILE A 28 -12.10 -5.48 -4.52
CA ILE A 28 -13.08 -5.44 -3.43
C ILE A 28 -13.79 -4.08 -3.39
N LEU A 29 -13.04 -2.98 -3.45
CA LEU A 29 -13.60 -1.63 -3.47
C LEU A 29 -14.50 -1.41 -4.69
N LEU A 30 -14.12 -1.94 -5.85
CA LEU A 30 -14.91 -1.82 -7.07
C LEU A 30 -16.23 -2.59 -6.95
N VAL A 31 -16.22 -3.78 -6.35
CA VAL A 31 -17.43 -4.55 -6.03
C VAL A 31 -18.31 -3.82 -5.03
N LEU A 32 -17.73 -3.28 -3.96
CA LEU A 32 -18.45 -2.51 -2.93
C LEU A 32 -19.09 -1.25 -3.53
N LYS A 33 -18.37 -0.54 -4.40
CA LYS A 33 -18.87 0.65 -5.10
C LYS A 33 -20.04 0.33 -6.02
N ILE A 34 -19.97 -0.75 -6.80
CA ILE A 34 -21.05 -1.17 -7.71
C ILE A 34 -22.31 -1.58 -6.92
N ARG A 35 -22.13 -2.14 -5.72
CA ARG A 35 -23.23 -2.65 -4.91
C ARG A 35 -23.67 -1.69 -3.80
N HIS A 36 -23.17 -0.46 -3.82
CA HIS A 36 -23.45 0.56 -2.80
C HIS A 36 -24.96 0.74 -2.57
N ASP A 37 -25.74 0.76 -3.66
CA ASP A 37 -27.19 0.93 -3.64
C ASP A 37 -27.94 -0.21 -2.90
N LYS A 38 -27.32 -1.39 -2.78
CA LYS A 38 -27.88 -2.56 -2.09
C LYS A 38 -27.41 -2.69 -0.65
N PHE A 39 -26.37 -1.97 -0.27
CA PHE A 39 -25.69 -2.10 1.01
C PHE A 39 -25.67 -0.76 1.73
N ASN A 40 -26.85 -0.27 2.10
CA ASN A 40 -27.04 1.04 2.72
C ASN A 40 -26.83 1.02 4.26
N ALA A 41 -25.99 0.11 4.76
CA ALA A 41 -25.69 0.00 6.18
C ALA A 41 -24.37 0.72 6.51
N PRO A 42 -24.27 1.44 7.64
CA PRO A 42 -23.07 2.21 8.02
C PRO A 42 -21.77 1.39 8.03
N ILE A 43 -21.89 0.08 8.28
CA ILE A 43 -20.77 -0.87 8.24
C ILE A 43 -20.11 -0.92 6.85
N TYR A 44 -20.87 -0.81 5.77
CA TYR A 44 -20.30 -0.86 4.41
C TYR A 44 -19.49 0.39 4.08
N GLU A 45 -19.94 1.56 4.54
CA GLU A 45 -19.19 2.81 4.40
C GLU A 45 -17.88 2.75 5.18
N GLN A 46 -17.91 2.20 6.40
CA GLN A 46 -16.69 1.98 7.20
C GLN A 46 -15.73 0.99 6.53
N MET A 47 -16.23 -0.14 6.02
CA MET A 47 -15.41 -1.13 5.29
C MET A 47 -14.82 -0.55 4.01
N PHE A 48 -15.55 0.30 3.30
CA PHE A 48 -15.06 0.98 2.11
C PHE A 48 -13.93 1.98 2.44
N ASN A 49 -14.10 2.78 3.50
CA ASN A 49 -13.07 3.71 3.96
C ASN A 49 -11.80 3.00 4.47
N MET A 50 -11.96 1.88 5.19
CA MET A 50 -10.83 1.01 5.57
C MET A 50 -10.13 0.46 4.32
N GLY A 51 -10.87 -0.06 3.34
CA GLY A 51 -10.26 -0.57 2.11
C GLY A 51 -9.52 0.49 1.30
N ILE A 52 -10.00 1.75 1.29
CA ILE A 52 -9.26 2.87 0.68
C ILE A 52 -7.95 3.12 1.44
N THR A 53 -8.00 3.10 2.76
CA THR A 53 -6.83 3.30 3.63
C THR A 53 -5.77 2.23 3.38
N ASP A 54 -6.18 0.97 3.30
CA ASP A 54 -5.31 -0.16 2.95
C ASP A 54 -4.69 0.00 1.56
N CYS A 55 -5.45 0.49 0.57
CA CYS A 55 -4.92 0.78 -0.76
C CYS A 55 -3.83 1.86 -0.73
N ILE A 56 -4.03 2.95 0.04
CA ILE A 56 -3.05 4.03 0.16
C ILE A 56 -1.77 3.49 0.81
N GLN A 57 -1.90 2.71 1.88
CA GLN A 57 -0.76 2.09 2.56
C GLN A 57 0.02 1.14 1.63
N LEU A 58 -0.68 0.24 0.94
CA LEU A 58 -0.05 -0.70 0.00
C LEU A 58 0.62 0.03 -1.17
N PHE A 59 0.02 1.11 -1.66
CA PHE A 59 0.63 1.95 -2.68
C PHE A 59 1.94 2.59 -2.20
N LEU A 60 1.98 3.11 -0.97
CA LEU A 60 3.21 3.66 -0.37
C LEU A 60 4.29 2.58 -0.21
N HIS A 61 3.92 1.35 0.15
CA HIS A 61 4.86 0.23 0.19
C HIS A 61 5.42 -0.13 -1.19
N VAL A 62 4.57 -0.16 -2.23
CA VAL A 62 5.03 -0.37 -3.61
C VAL A 62 6.00 0.74 -4.01
N LEU A 63 5.67 2.01 -3.72
CA LEU A 63 6.51 3.16 -4.06
C LEU A 63 7.88 3.06 -3.36
N GLY A 64 7.90 2.74 -2.07
CA GLY A 64 9.13 2.54 -1.29
C GLY A 64 9.98 1.38 -1.83
N GLY A 65 9.35 0.26 -2.17
CA GLY A 65 10.04 -0.88 -2.78
C GLY A 65 10.63 -0.55 -4.16
N VAL A 66 9.91 0.22 -4.99
CA VAL A 66 10.42 0.70 -6.29
C VAL A 66 11.59 1.66 -6.10
N CYS A 67 11.52 2.59 -5.15
CA CYS A 67 12.64 3.48 -4.86
C CYS A 67 13.89 2.71 -4.38
N SER A 68 13.70 1.68 -3.56
CA SER A 68 14.78 0.78 -3.13
C SER A 68 15.42 0.07 -4.32
N LEU A 69 14.61 -0.46 -5.25
CA LEU A 69 15.10 -1.12 -6.48
C LEU A 69 15.80 -0.16 -7.43
N ALA A 70 15.30 1.06 -7.56
CA ALA A 70 15.85 2.09 -8.42
C ALA A 70 17.06 2.81 -7.81
N GLN A 71 17.48 2.43 -6.59
CA GLN A 71 18.54 3.08 -5.83
C GLN A 71 18.35 4.60 -5.69
N PHE A 72 17.08 5.02 -5.58
CA PHE A 72 16.77 6.42 -5.32
C PHE A 72 17.08 6.73 -3.86
N ASP A 73 18.00 7.67 -3.62
CA ASP A 73 18.22 8.24 -2.30
C ASP A 73 16.98 9.04 -1.87
N ILE A 74 16.11 8.39 -1.08
CA ILE A 74 14.99 9.08 -0.43
C ILE A 74 15.56 9.88 0.74
N PRO A 75 15.31 11.20 0.80
CA PRO A 75 15.74 12.00 1.94
C PRO A 75 15.18 11.42 3.26
N PRO A 76 15.96 11.37 4.34
CA PRO A 76 15.55 10.76 5.60
C PRO A 76 14.28 11.40 6.19
N ASP A 77 14.03 12.67 5.89
CA ASP A 77 12.81 13.37 6.30
C ASP A 77 11.56 12.85 5.58
N VAL A 78 11.68 12.49 4.29
CA VAL A 78 10.58 11.89 3.51
C VAL A 78 10.27 10.50 4.03
N ASN A 79 11.29 9.70 4.33
CA ASN A 79 11.09 8.36 4.89
C ASN A 79 10.35 8.41 6.24
N LYS A 80 10.70 9.35 7.13
CA LYS A 80 10.01 9.56 8.40
C LYS A 80 8.56 10.00 8.23
N VAL A 81 8.27 10.83 7.22
CA VAL A 81 6.89 11.26 6.94
C VAL A 81 6.06 10.09 6.42
N VAL A 82 6.61 9.28 5.52
CA VAL A 82 5.93 8.08 4.97
C VAL A 82 5.69 7.05 6.08
N GLU A 83 6.66 6.79 6.94
CA GLU A 83 6.52 5.87 8.07
C GLU A 83 5.44 6.34 9.04
N LYS A 84 5.42 7.63 9.40
CA LYS A 84 4.37 8.21 10.24
C LYS A 84 3.00 8.16 9.58
N LEU A 85 2.92 8.41 8.27
CA LEU A 85 1.68 8.35 7.53
C LEU A 85 1.13 6.92 7.54
N VAL A 86 1.97 5.92 7.29
CA VAL A 86 1.59 4.50 7.37
C VAL A 86 1.14 4.14 8.78
N LEU A 87 1.83 4.58 9.83
CA LEU A 87 1.44 4.33 11.22
C LEU A 87 0.10 4.95 11.62
N VAL A 88 -0.26 6.11 11.06
CA VAL A 88 -1.55 6.78 11.33
C VAL A 88 -2.70 6.10 10.58
N LEU A 89 -2.40 5.37 9.51
CA LEU A 89 -3.39 4.63 8.71
C LEU A 89 -3.73 3.25 9.30
N ILE A 90 -3.01 2.79 10.34
CA ILE A 90 -3.24 1.55 11.11
C ILE A 90 -4.06 1.86 12.37
#